data_AF-A0A1F3T7F8-F1
#
_entry.id   AF-A0A1F3T7F8-F1
#
_cell.length_a   1.000
_cell.length_b   1.000
_cell.length_c   1.000
_cell.angle_alpha   90.00
_cell.angle_beta   90.00
_cell.angle_gamma   90.00
#
_symmetry.space_group_name_H-M   'P 1'
#
loop_
_entity.id
_entity.type
_entity.pdbx_description
1 polymer ?
#
loop_
_entity_poly.entity_id
_entity_poly.type
_entity_poly.pdbx_seq_one_letter_code
_entity_poly.pdbx_strand_id
1 'polypeptide(L)'
;MARKKTKITFAYKCSISGKKFLRTRKINNTEDLVSVNAYYELNPDKDDRPEKIKKEMLLKQEEEQSMNNLSDNSNAIEEDNEGE
;
A
#
# COMPACT_ATOMS: atom_id res chain seq x y z
N MET A 1 -33.32 26.03 -5.48
CA MET A 1 -31.89 25.68 -5.68
C MET A 1 -31.37 24.97 -4.43
N ALA A 2 -31.16 23.65 -4.47
CA ALA A 2 -30.60 22.93 -3.33
C ALA A 2 -29.10 23.27 -3.17
N ARG A 3 -28.68 23.70 -1.97
CA ARG A 3 -27.25 23.94 -1.68
C ARG A 3 -26.51 22.61 -1.76
N LYS A 4 -25.54 22.49 -2.68
CA LYS A 4 -24.67 21.31 -2.76
C LYS A 4 -23.86 21.21 -1.46
N LYS A 5 -23.89 20.05 -0.80
CA LYS A 5 -23.08 19.80 0.40
C LYS A 5 -21.63 19.55 -0.03
N THR A 6 -20.70 20.36 0.45
CA THR A 6 -19.26 20.17 0.23
C THR A 6 -18.78 18.96 1.03
N LYS A 7 -18.20 17.95 0.35
CA LYS A 7 -17.59 16.80 1.02
C LYS A 7 -16.16 17.16 1.39
N ILE A 8 -15.84 17.14 2.69
CA ILE A 8 -14.48 17.36 3.18
C ILE A 8 -13.77 16.00 3.28
N THR A 9 -12.54 15.94 2.79
CA THR A 9 -11.67 14.76 2.88
C THR A 9 -10.36 15.13 3.59
N PHE A 10 -9.82 14.19 4.35
CA PHE A 10 -8.60 14.30 5.12
C PHE A 10 -7.61 13.26 4.63
N ALA A 11 -6.37 13.66 4.40
CA ALA A 11 -5.31 12.75 3.98
C ALA A 11 -4.49 12.28 5.19
N TYR A 12 -4.31 10.96 5.29
CA TYR A 12 -3.53 10.32 6.34
C TYR A 12 -2.47 9.41 5.74
N LYS A 13 -1.37 9.21 6.45
CA LYS A 13 -0.30 8.30 6.08
C LYS A 13 -0.39 7.04 6.95
N CYS A 14 -0.32 5.85 6.34
CA CYS A 14 -0.17 4.61 7.08
C CYS A 14 1.22 4.58 7.72
N SER A 15 1.30 4.29 9.02
CA SER A 15 2.56 4.24 9.76
C SER A 15 3.50 3.13 9.27
N ILE A 16 2.95 1.97 8.90
CA ILE A 16 3.71 0.80 8.46
C ILE A 16 4.08 0.89 6.97
N SER A 17 3.07 1.02 6.10
CA SER A 17 3.28 0.94 4.65
C SER A 17 3.62 2.28 4.00
N GLY A 18 3.57 3.39 4.74
CA GLY A 18 3.86 4.73 4.22
C GLY A 18 2.86 5.26 3.18
N LYS A 19 1.88 4.46 2.76
CA LYS A 19 0.85 4.80 1.76
C LYS A 19 -0.10 5.87 2.30
N LYS A 20 -0.52 6.80 1.43
CA LYS A 20 -1.47 7.87 1.78
C LYS A 20 -2.91 7.43 1.48
N PHE A 21 -3.81 7.64 2.43
CA PHE A 21 -5.23 7.31 2.31
C PHE A 21 -6.11 8.52 2.63
N LEU A 22 -7.19 8.69 1.87
CA LEU A 22 -8.17 9.74 2.10
C LEU A 22 -9.32 9.20 2.95
N ARG A 23 -9.74 9.96 3.97
CA ARG A 23 -10.94 9.66 4.76
C ARG A 23 -11.86 10.86 4.84
N THR A 24 -13.16 10.60 4.92
CA THR A 24 -14.20 11.64 5.09
C THR A 24 -14.42 11.99 6.57
N ARG A 25 -13.87 11.20 7.50
CA ARG A 25 -13.98 11.40 8.94
C ARG A 25 -12.63 11.80 9.51
N LYS A 26 -12.63 12.84 10.35
CA LYS A 26 -11.46 13.25 11.12
C LYS A 26 -11.16 12.23 12.22
N ILE A 27 -9.89 11.86 12.34
CA ILE A 27 -9.39 10.91 13.33
C ILE A 27 -8.36 11.64 14.19
N ASN A 28 -8.42 11.38 15.50
CA ASN A 28 -7.55 12.05 16.48
C ASN A 28 -6.21 11.34 16.65
N ASN A 29 -6.20 10.00 16.59
CA ASN A 29 -4.98 9.21 16.70
C ASN A 29 -4.48 8.82 15.30
N THR A 30 -3.57 9.63 14.77
CA THR A 30 -2.99 9.42 13.43
C THR A 30 -1.77 8.53 13.43
N GLU A 31 -1.14 8.31 14.59
CA GLU A 31 0.10 7.53 14.73
C GLU A 31 -0.17 6.04 14.62
N ASP A 32 -1.28 5.58 15.18
CA ASP A 32 -1.72 4.18 15.11
C ASP A 32 -2.47 3.84 13.81
N LEU A 33 -2.51 4.76 12.84
CA LEU A 33 -3.28 4.55 11.63
C LEU A 33 -2.57 3.57 10.69
N VAL A 34 -3.15 2.39 10.55
CA VAL A 34 -2.64 1.33 9.68
C VAL A 34 -3.60 1.05 8.53
N SER A 35 -3.04 0.69 7.38
CA SER A 35 -3.83 0.18 6.26
C SER A 35 -4.36 -1.21 6.58
N VAL A 36 -5.50 -1.60 5.98
CA VAL A 36 -6.14 -2.90 6.20
C VAL A 36 -5.19 -4.07 5.96
N ASN A 37 -4.39 -4.03 4.88
CA ASN A 37 -3.41 -5.08 4.60
C ASN A 37 -2.36 -5.19 5.71
N ALA A 38 -1.74 -4.08 6.08
CA ALA A 38 -0.76 -4.02 7.17
C ALA A 38 -1.34 -4.49 8.52
N TYR A 39 -2.62 -4.25 8.79
CA TYR A 39 -3.28 -4.75 10.00
C TYR A 39 -3.33 -6.29 10.04
N TYR A 40 -3.69 -6.93 8.93
CA TYR A 40 -3.76 -8.40 8.84
C TYR A 40 -2.39 -9.05 8.71
N GLU A 41 -1.39 -8.37 8.14
CA GLU A 41 0.01 -8.82 8.16
C GLU A 41 0.54 -8.94 9.61
N LEU A 42 0.14 -8.02 10.49
CA LEU A 42 0.49 -8.05 11.91
C LEU A 42 -0.39 -9.00 12.75
N ASN A 43 -1.59 -9.32 12.27
CA ASN A 43 -2.59 -10.11 13.01
C ASN A 43 -3.20 -11.20 12.12
N PRO A 44 -2.43 -12.24 11.73
CA PRO A 44 -2.89 -13.28 10.82
C PRO A 44 -4.07 -14.07 11.39
N ASP A 45 -4.11 -14.29 12.71
CA ASP A 45 -5.17 -15.05 13.38
C ASP A 45 -6.53 -14.37 13.32
N LYS A 46 -6.54 -13.05 13.08
CA LYS A 46 -7.76 -12.22 12.98
C LYS A 46 -8.19 -11.99 11.55
N ASP A 47 -7.54 -12.63 10.57
CA ASP A 47 -7.87 -12.48 9.17
C ASP A 47 -9.14 -13.26 8.80
N ASP A 48 -10.26 -12.55 8.91
CA ASP A 48 -11.62 -12.99 8.56
C ASP A 48 -11.97 -12.79 7.08
N ARG A 49 -11.00 -12.44 6.22
CA ARG A 49 -11.28 -12.24 4.79
C ARG A 49 -11.74 -13.56 4.14
N PRO A 50 -12.75 -13.51 3.24
CA PRO A 50 -13.17 -14.67 2.48
C PRO A 50 -12.03 -15.34 1.70
N GLU A 51 -12.09 -16.66 1.54
CA GLU A 51 -11.05 -17.43 0.82
C GLU A 51 -10.78 -16.91 -0.59
N LYS A 52 -11.82 -16.44 -1.28
CA LYS A 52 -11.69 -15.83 -2.60
C LYS A 52 -10.75 -14.62 -2.57
N ILE A 53 -10.91 -13.73 -1.58
CA ILE A 53 -10.08 -12.54 -1.42
C ILE A 53 -8.65 -12.92 -1.04
N LYS A 54 -8.48 -13.93 -0.16
CA LYS A 54 -7.15 -14.42 0.22
C LYS A 54 -6.38 -14.95 -1.00
N LYS A 55 -7.03 -15.72 -1.88
CA LYS A 55 -6.44 -16.20 -3.14
C LYS A 55 -6.08 -15.07 -4.08
N GLU A 56 -6.98 -14.09 -4.27
CA GLU A 56 -6.71 -12.92 -5.11
C GLU A 56 -5.53 -12.07 -4.60
N MET A 57 -5.38 -11.93 -3.28
CA MET A 57 -4.25 -11.21 -2.69
C MET A 57 -2.91 -11.93 -2.89
N LEU A 58 -2.89 -13.27 -2.79
CA LEU A 58 -1.69 -14.07 -3.05
C LEU A 58 -1.22 -13.92 -4.50
N LEU A 59 -2.13 -14.06 -5.46
CA LEU A 59 -1.82 -13.88 -6.89
C LEU A 59 -1.25 -12.49 -7.17
N LYS A 60 -1.85 -11.45 -6.58
CA LYS A 60 -1.39 -10.07 -6.76
C LYS A 60 0.00 -9.83 -6.15
N GLN A 61 0.32 -10.47 -5.03
CA GLN A 61 1.65 -10.37 -4.41
C GLN A 61 2.72 -11.04 -5.27
N GLU A 62 2.42 -12.19 -5.87
CA GLU A 62 3.33 -12.88 -6.79
C GLU A 62 3.60 -12.04 -8.05
N GLU A 63 2.56 -11.42 -8.61
CA GLU A 63 2.68 -10.47 -9.73
C GLU A 63 3.58 -9.27 -9.37
N GLU A 64 3.31 -8.60 -8.24
CA GLU A 64 4.11 -7.45 -7.78
C GLU A 64 5.59 -7.82 -7.54
N GLN A 65 5.85 -9.01 -6.97
CA GLN A 65 7.21 -9.52 -6.76
C GLN A 65 7.92 -9.81 -8.08
N SER A 66 7.24 -10.45 -9.04
CA SER A 66 7.81 -10.74 -10.36
C SER A 66 8.21 -9.46 -11.11
N MET A 67 7.42 -8.40 -11.00
CA MET A 67 7.69 -7.10 -11.63
C MET A 67 8.87 -6.37 -10.97
N ASN A 68 9.01 -6.44 -9.65
CA ASN A 68 10.14 -5.86 -8.94
C ASN A 68 11.47 -6.58 -9.24
N ASN A 69 11.46 -7.92 -9.29
CA ASN A 69 12.67 -8.69 -9.61
C ASN A 69 13.19 -8.42 -11.04
N LEU A 70 12.30 -8.06 -11.97
CA LEU A 70 12.69 -7.71 -13.34
C LEU A 70 13.35 -6.32 -13.41
N SER A 71 12.97 -5.37 -12.55
CA SER A 71 13.57 -4.04 -12.50
C SER A 71 14.97 -4.01 -11.88
N ASP A 72 15.27 -4.92 -10.96
CA ASP A 72 16.57 -4.97 -10.29
C ASP A 72 17.68 -5.51 -11.21
N ASN A 73 17.33 -6.33 -12.21
CA ASN A 73 18.29 -6.86 -13.19
C ASN A 73 18.68 -5.86 -14.29
N SER A 74 17.94 -4.77 -14.48
CA SER A 74 18.25 -3.73 -15.46
C SER A 74 19.24 -2.65 -14.98
N ASN A 75 19.59 -2.63 -13.69
CA ASN A 75 20.48 -1.62 -13.10
C ASN A 75 21.95 -2.05 -12.95
N ALA A 76 22.36 -3.21 -13.49
CA ALA A 76 23.71 -3.76 -13.31
C ALA A 76 24.67 -3.60 -14.51
N ILE A 77 24.39 -2.70 -15.47
CA ILE A 77 25.22 -2.51 -16.70
C ILE A 77 25.74 -1.05 -16.83
N GLU A 78 25.90 -0.31 -15.74
CA GLU A 78 26.50 1.04 -15.77
C GLU A 78 27.64 1.21 -14.74
N GLU A 79 28.60 0.29 -14.70
CA GLU A 79 29.94 0.58 -14.20
C GLU A 79 30.92 -0.08 -15.19
N ASP A 80 31.80 0.73 -15.80
CA ASP A 80 33.00 0.40 -16.58
C ASP A 80 33.06 1.17 -17.90
N ASN A 81 33.28 2.49 -17.84
CA ASN A 81 33.98 3.26 -18.88
C ASN A 81 34.42 4.64 -18.35
N GLU A 82 35.35 4.63 -17.41
CA GLU A 82 36.39 5.66 -17.28
C GLU A 82 37.71 4.87 -17.30
N GLY A 83 38.72 5.13 -18.11
CA GLY A 83 39.10 6.23 -18.96
C GLY A 83 40.59 5.97 -19.24
N GLU A 84 40.99 6.18 -20.48
CA GLU A 84 42.34 5.96 -21.05
C GLU A 84 43.52 6.52 -20.23
#